data_AF-A0A840E3E8-F1
#
_entry.id   AF-A0A840E3E8-F1
#
_cell.length_a   1.000
_cell.length_b   1.000
_cell.length_c   1.000
_cell.angle_alpha   90.00
_cell.angle_beta   90.00
_cell.angle_gamma   90.00
#
_symmetry.space_group_name_H-M   'P 1'
#
loop_
_entity.id
_entity.type
_entity.pdbx_description
1 polymer ?
#
loop_
_entity_poly.entity_id
_entity_poly.type
_entity_poly.pdbx_seq_one_letter_code
_entity_poly.pdbx_strand_id
1 'polypeptide(L)'
;MKQEDAVIIAIHLLGKLLGFSSERAWHRFVTRNLFTDRHFLERSRYHRRCRALRFAIKWIRHELAKLGQHHAYAVVDSMPLEWCHTARMYRVKRLQGIADIGLCASKKQWYYGFKLHL
;
A
#
# COMPACT_ATOMS: atom_id res chain seq x y z
N MET A 1 -30.31 -9.65 14.18
CA MET A 1 -29.71 -8.45 14.80
C MET A 1 -29.15 -7.54 13.73
N LYS A 2 -29.37 -6.23 13.84
CA LYS A 2 -28.82 -5.21 12.93
C LYS A 2 -27.51 -4.71 13.55
N GLN A 3 -26.35 -5.00 12.94
CA GLN A 3 -25.11 -4.31 13.34
C GLN A 3 -25.10 -2.89 12.81
N GLU A 4 -24.50 -1.99 13.56
CA GLU A 4 -24.32 -0.61 13.14
C GLU A 4 -23.31 -0.51 12.00
N ASP A 5 -23.47 0.50 11.14
CA ASP A 5 -22.55 0.73 10.02
C ASP A 5 -21.13 1.02 10.51
N ALA A 6 -20.98 1.69 11.66
CA ALA A 6 -19.69 1.96 12.29
C ALA A 6 -18.90 0.67 12.59
N VAL A 7 -19.58 -0.36 13.10
CA VAL A 7 -18.95 -1.67 13.38
C VAL A 7 -18.48 -2.34 12.09
N ILE A 8 -19.28 -2.26 11.02
CA ILE A 8 -18.92 -2.84 9.72
C ILE A 8 -17.71 -2.14 9.11
N ILE A 9 -17.67 -0.80 9.19
CA ILE A 9 -16.54 0.01 8.74
C ILE A 9 -15.28 -0.34 9.54
N ALA A 10 -15.36 -0.36 10.86
CA ALA A 10 -14.23 -0.64 11.74
C ALA A 10 -13.62 -2.02 11.47
N ILE A 11 -14.46 -3.06 11.35
CA ILE A 11 -14.01 -4.42 11.01
C ILE A 11 -13.38 -4.46 9.62
N HIS A 12 -13.97 -3.78 8.64
CA HIS A 12 -13.41 -3.77 7.30
C HIS A 12 -12.02 -3.12 7.26
N LEU A 13 -11.83 -2.01 7.97
CA LEU A 13 -10.53 -1.33 8.08
C LEU A 13 -9.52 -2.18 8.84
N LEU A 14 -9.92 -2.78 9.95
CA LEU A 14 -9.07 -3.65 10.77
C LEU A 14 -8.53 -4.83 9.97
N GLY A 15 -9.37 -5.49 9.16
CA GLY A 15 -8.92 -6.58 8.31
C GLY A 15 -7.85 -6.18 7.30
N LYS A 16 -7.89 -4.92 6.83
CA LYS A 16 -6.87 -4.36 5.93
C LYS A 16 -5.60 -3.98 6.67
N LEU A 17 -5.70 -3.44 7.88
CA LEU A 17 -4.55 -3.12 8.72
C LEU A 17 -3.78 -4.37 9.16
N LEU A 18 -4.49 -5.46 9.47
CA LEU A 18 -3.89 -6.75 9.83
C LEU A 18 -3.36 -7.54 8.62
N GLY A 19 -3.42 -6.99 7.40
CA GLY A 19 -2.83 -7.60 6.22
C GLY A 19 -3.58 -8.82 5.66
N PHE A 20 -4.85 -9.04 6.02
CA PHE A 20 -5.62 -10.15 5.46
C PHE A 20 -5.89 -9.93 3.96
N SER A 21 -5.32 -10.80 3.13
CA SER A 21 -5.60 -10.87 1.69
C SER A 21 -6.89 -11.63 1.39
N SER A 22 -7.22 -12.64 2.20
CA SER A 22 -8.40 -13.50 2.01
C SER A 22 -9.60 -13.03 2.83
N GLU A 23 -10.66 -12.61 2.14
CA GLU A 23 -11.92 -12.19 2.79
C GLU A 23 -12.59 -13.34 3.57
N ARG A 24 -12.43 -14.58 3.12
CA ARG A 24 -12.95 -15.77 3.82
C ARG A 24 -12.20 -16.02 5.12
N ALA A 25 -10.87 -15.89 5.10
CA ALA A 25 -10.05 -16.03 6.29
C ALA A 25 -10.39 -14.92 7.30
N TRP A 26 -10.54 -13.69 6.82
CA TRP A 26 -10.94 -12.55 7.64
C TRP A 26 -12.31 -12.78 8.30
N HIS A 27 -13.33 -13.16 7.54
CA HIS A 27 -14.67 -13.39 8.08
C HIS A 27 -14.69 -14.49 9.16
N ARG A 28 -13.94 -15.59 8.95
CA ARG A 28 -13.78 -16.64 9.97
C ARG A 28 -13.05 -16.13 11.20
N PHE A 29 -11.98 -15.34 11.02
CA PHE A 29 -11.24 -14.75 12.12
C PHE A 29 -12.14 -13.86 12.99
N VAL A 30 -12.91 -12.96 12.36
CA VAL A 30 -13.86 -12.08 13.05
C VAL A 30 -14.89 -12.87 13.83
N THR A 31 -15.49 -13.88 13.20
CA THR A 31 -16.54 -14.68 13.83
C THR A 31 -16.01 -15.52 15.01
N ARG A 32 -14.74 -15.94 14.96
CA ARG A 32 -14.14 -16.79 16.01
C ARG A 32 -13.47 -16.02 17.14
N ASN A 33 -12.94 -14.82 16.89
CA ASN A 33 -12.09 -14.10 17.85
C ASN A 33 -12.74 -12.80 18.36
N LEU A 34 -13.48 -12.09 17.50
CA LEU A 34 -14.02 -10.76 17.81
C LEU A 34 -15.49 -10.80 18.23
N PHE A 35 -16.22 -11.83 17.80
CA PHE A 35 -17.67 -11.98 17.99
C PHE A 35 -18.00 -13.36 18.57
N THR A 36 -17.28 -13.77 19.61
CA THR A 36 -17.47 -15.08 20.25
C THR A 36 -18.83 -15.19 20.94
N ASP A 37 -19.27 -14.11 21.61
CA ASP A 37 -20.52 -14.09 22.40
C ASP A 37 -21.73 -13.55 21.62
N ARG A 38 -21.52 -13.05 20.39
CA ARG A 38 -22.58 -12.45 19.55
C ARG A 38 -22.45 -12.95 18.13
N HIS A 39 -23.56 -13.29 17.49
CA HIS A 39 -23.50 -13.72 16.09
C HIS A 39 -23.12 -12.56 15.17
N PHE A 40 -21.99 -12.68 14.46
CA PHE A 40 -21.59 -11.73 13.42
C PHE A 40 -22.46 -11.88 12.15
N LEU A 41 -22.52 -10.85 11.29
CA LEU A 41 -23.22 -10.97 10.02
C LEU A 41 -22.68 -12.15 9.19
N GLU A 42 -23.61 -12.85 8.55
CA GLU A 42 -23.30 -13.79 7.48
C GLU A 42 -22.45 -13.09 6.40
N ARG A 43 -21.43 -13.80 5.89
CA ARG A 43 -20.42 -13.29 4.96
C ARG A 43 -21.03 -12.49 3.80
N SER A 44 -22.05 -13.03 3.15
CA SER A 44 -22.69 -12.41 1.99
C SER A 44 -23.36 -11.07 2.34
N ARG A 45 -23.96 -10.96 3.53
CA ARG A 45 -24.56 -9.71 4.02
C ARG A 45 -23.49 -8.71 4.46
N TYR A 46 -22.46 -9.17 5.16
CA TYR A 46 -21.30 -8.34 5.50
C TYR A 46 -20.68 -7.70 4.24
N HIS A 47 -20.41 -8.48 3.19
CA HIS A 47 -19.79 -7.94 1.97
C HIS A 47 -20.72 -6.98 1.23
N ARG A 48 -22.04 -7.25 1.19
CA ARG A 48 -23.02 -6.31 0.62
C ARG A 48 -22.99 -4.96 1.34
N ARG A 49 -22.92 -4.96 2.68
CA ARG A 49 -22.83 -3.72 3.46
C ARG A 49 -21.51 -3.00 3.29
N CYS A 50 -20.38 -3.71 3.28
CA CYS A 50 -19.08 -3.10 2.96
C CYS A 50 -19.10 -2.40 1.58
N ARG A 51 -19.78 -2.99 0.59
CA ARG A 51 -19.94 -2.36 -0.73
C ARG A 51 -20.82 -1.12 -0.67
N ALA A 52 -21.92 -1.15 0.08
CA ALA A 52 -22.78 0.03 0.27
C ALA A 52 -22.04 1.18 0.97
N LEU A 53 -21.19 0.86 1.95
CA LEU A 53 -20.40 1.82 2.73
C LEU A 53 -19.04 2.17 2.08
N ARG A 54 -18.79 1.75 0.84
CA ARG A 54 -17.48 1.87 0.19
C ARG A 54 -16.95 3.31 0.18
N PHE A 55 -17.82 4.28 -0.06
CA PHE A 55 -17.44 5.69 -0.10
C PHE A 55 -16.95 6.18 1.26
N ALA A 56 -17.68 5.89 2.33
CA ALA A 56 -17.28 6.24 3.70
C ALA A 56 -15.95 5.56 4.09
N ILE A 57 -15.81 4.27 3.78
CA ILE A 57 -14.57 3.51 4.04
C ILE A 57 -13.38 4.15 3.28
N LYS A 58 -13.57 4.51 2.00
CA LYS A 58 -12.53 5.13 1.19
C LYS A 58 -12.14 6.51 1.74
N TRP A 59 -13.13 7.31 2.13
CA TRP A 59 -12.91 8.63 2.73
C TRP A 59 -12.10 8.52 4.02
N ILE A 60 -12.51 7.65 4.94
CA ILE A 60 -11.79 7.44 6.21
C ILE A 60 -10.35 6.97 5.97
N ARG A 61 -10.14 6.03 5.03
CA ARG A 61 -8.78 5.59 4.66
C ARG A 61 -7.92 6.74 4.12
N HIS A 62 -8.50 7.61 3.32
CA HIS A 62 -7.81 8.75 2.74
C HIS A 62 -7.37 9.75 3.81
N GLU A 63 -8.26 10.09 4.74
CA GLU A 63 -7.93 10.99 5.85
C GLU A 63 -6.89 10.38 6.80
N LEU A 64 -6.99 9.08 7.10
CA LEU A 64 -5.96 8.38 7.87
C LEU A 64 -4.59 8.37 7.17
N ALA A 65 -4.57 8.20 5.84
CA ALA A 65 -3.34 8.23 5.07
C ALA A 65 -2.68 9.62 5.09
N LYS A 66 -3.47 10.70 5.00
CA LYS A 66 -2.97 12.08 5.12
C LYS A 66 -2.33 12.34 6.48
N LEU A 67 -2.98 11.89 7.56
CA LEU A 67 -2.43 12.04 8.91
C LEU A 67 -1.08 11.32 9.06
N GLY A 68 -0.92 10.17 8.40
CA GLY A 68 0.34 9.43 8.34
C GLY A 68 1.44 10.07 7.49
N GLN A 69 1.20 11.18 6.78
CA GLN A 69 2.25 11.88 6.03
C GLN A 69 3.01 12.92 6.88
N HIS A 70 2.56 13.18 8.11
CA HIS A 70 3.28 14.04 9.05
C HIS A 70 4.37 13.28 9.80
N HIS A 71 5.30 12.67 9.07
CA HIS A 71 6.53 12.17 9.66
C HIS A 71 7.61 13.25 9.52
N ALA A 72 8.28 13.60 10.63
CA ALA A 72 9.40 14.55 10.62
C ALA A 72 10.58 14.08 9.75
N TYR A 73 10.59 12.80 9.38
CA TYR A 73 11.59 12.17 8.53
C TYR A 73 10.88 11.31 7.48
N ALA A 74 11.19 11.54 6.21
CA ALA A 74 10.78 10.66 5.11
C ALA A 74 11.96 9.78 4.71
N VAL A 75 11.74 8.47 4.66
CA VAL A 75 12.71 7.55 4.05
C VAL A 75 12.54 7.67 2.55
N VAL A 76 13.46 8.39 1.90
CA VAL A 76 13.48 8.50 0.45
C VAL A 76 14.15 7.25 -0.10
N ASP A 77 13.38 6.39 -0.78
CA ASP A 77 13.99 5.29 -1.53
C ASP A 77 14.45 5.82 -2.89
N SER A 78 15.70 5.52 -3.24
CA SER A 78 16.27 5.96 -4.51
C SER A 78 16.45 4.77 -5.44
N MET A 79 15.65 4.69 -6.51
CA MET A 79 15.75 3.64 -7.51
C MET A 79 16.50 4.13 -8.76
N PRO A 80 17.46 3.36 -9.30
CA PRO A 80 18.13 3.72 -10.54
C PRO A 80 17.20 3.54 -11.74
N LEU A 81 17.01 4.60 -12.52
CA LEU A 81 16.42 4.58 -13.85
C LEU A 81 17.54 4.53 -14.88
N GLU A 82 17.97 3.32 -15.21
CA GLU A 82 19.06 3.08 -16.15
C GLU A 82 18.63 3.38 -17.59
N TRP A 83 19.36 4.27 -18.25
CA TRP A 83 19.21 4.55 -19.67
C TRP A 83 20.12 3.66 -20.52
N CYS A 84 21.35 3.42 -20.04
CA CYS A 84 22.22 2.43 -20.66
C CYS A 84 23.15 1.75 -19.65
N HIS A 85 23.47 0.49 -19.95
CA HIS A 85 24.42 -0.35 -19.22
C HIS A 85 25.85 0.17 -19.29
N THR A 86 26.66 -0.27 -18.31
CA THR A 86 28.09 0.06 -18.15
C THR A 86 28.89 0.03 -19.44
N ALA A 87 28.65 -0.95 -20.30
CA ALA A 87 29.38 -1.11 -21.56
C ALA A 87 29.29 0.11 -22.50
N ARG A 88 28.25 0.94 -22.39
CA ARG A 88 28.03 2.10 -23.27
C ARG A 88 28.04 3.45 -22.55
N MET A 89 28.17 3.47 -21.22
CA MET A 89 28.03 4.68 -20.40
C MET A 89 28.93 5.84 -20.85
N TYR A 90 30.19 5.58 -21.21
CA TYR A 90 31.14 6.62 -21.63
C TYR A 90 30.99 7.06 -23.10
N ARG A 91 30.21 6.32 -23.90
CA ARG A 91 30.03 6.59 -25.34
C ARG A 91 28.75 7.38 -25.62
N VAL A 92 27.75 7.27 -24.75
CA VAL A 92 26.45 7.93 -24.93
C VAL A 92 26.57 9.40 -24.50
N LYS A 93 26.42 10.31 -25.46
CA LYS A 93 26.40 11.77 -25.20
C LYS A 93 25.00 12.40 -25.25
N ARG A 94 23.97 11.62 -25.58
CA ARG A 94 22.63 12.13 -25.89
C ARG A 94 21.96 12.87 -24.72
N LEU A 95 22.26 12.48 -23.48
CA LEU A 95 21.73 13.10 -22.26
C LEU A 95 22.84 13.74 -21.42
N GLN A 96 23.96 14.09 -22.04
CA GLN A 96 25.09 14.69 -21.36
C GLN A 96 24.66 16.01 -20.73
N GLY A 97 24.89 16.17 -19.42
CA GLY A 97 24.44 17.32 -18.63
C GLY A 97 23.04 17.18 -18.01
N ILE A 98 22.30 16.11 -18.31
CA ILE A 98 20.97 15.82 -17.74
C ILE A 98 21.00 14.50 -16.94
N ALA A 99 21.57 13.44 -17.53
CA ALA A 99 21.76 12.14 -16.89
C ALA A 99 23.21 12.00 -16.38
N ASP A 100 23.37 11.23 -15.31
CA ASP A 100 24.67 11.02 -14.65
C ASP A 100 24.97 9.53 -14.45
N ILE A 101 26.21 9.23 -14.11
CA ILE A 101 26.69 7.89 -13.80
C ILE A 101 26.42 7.61 -12.32
N GLY A 102 25.56 6.62 -12.06
CA GLY A 102 25.23 6.17 -10.72
C GLY A 102 25.69 4.73 -10.44
N LEU A 103 25.83 4.39 -9.17
CA LEU A 103 26.03 3.01 -8.71
C LEU A 103 24.74 2.49 -8.07
N CYS A 104 24.24 1.37 -8.58
CA CYS A 104 23.18 0.60 -7.92
C CYS A 104 23.84 -0.37 -6.94
N ALA A 105 23.85 -0.02 -5.65
CA ALA A 105 24.52 -0.80 -4.61
C ALA A 105 23.96 -2.23 -4.48
N SER A 106 22.64 -2.39 -4.59
CA SER A 106 21.97 -3.70 -4.50
C SER A 106 22.39 -4.67 -5.61
N LYS A 107 22.61 -4.15 -6.82
CA LYS A 107 23.07 -4.94 -7.98
C LYS A 107 24.59 -4.89 -8.20
N LYS A 108 25.32 -4.12 -7.39
CA LYS A 108 26.75 -3.81 -7.56
C LYS A 108 27.10 -3.39 -9.00
N GLN A 109 26.20 -2.65 -9.64
CA GLN A 109 26.30 -2.31 -11.05
C GLN A 109 26.27 -0.80 -11.25
N TRP A 110 27.17 -0.30 -12.09
CA TRP A 110 27.14 1.08 -12.55
C TRP A 110 26.08 1.25 -13.65
N TYR A 111 25.45 2.40 -13.72
CA TYR A 111 24.49 2.73 -14.75
C TYR A 111 24.65 4.19 -15.16
N TYR A 112 24.25 4.50 -16.38
CA TYR A 112 24.08 5.88 -16.82
C TYR A 112 22.58 6.17 -16.92
N GLY A 113 22.10 7.18 -16.21
CA GLY A 113 20.67 7.46 -16.13
C GLY A 113 20.29 8.40 -14.99
N PHE A 114 19.13 8.16 -14.39
CA PHE A 114 18.54 9.03 -13.36
C PHE A 114 18.34 8.28 -12.04
N LYS A 115 18.24 9.03 -10.93
CA LYS A 115 17.77 8.51 -9.64
C LYS A 115 16.34 8.98 -9.42
N LEU A 116 15.43 8.02 -9.28
CA LEU A 116 14.07 8.30 -8.85
C LEU A 116 14.05 8.32 -7.33
N HIS A 117 13.60 9.42 -6.74
CA HIS A 117 13.37 9.54 -5.31
C HIS A 117 11.87 9.38 -5.05
N LEU A 118 11.49 8.34 -4.28
CA LEU A 118 10.10 8.05 -3.91
C LEU A 118 9.85 8.31 -2.42
#